data_AF-A0A967BVZ3-F1
#
_entry.id   AF-A0A967BVZ3-F1
#
_cell.length_a   1.000
_cell.length_b   1.000
_cell.length_c   1.000
_cell.angle_alpha   90.00
_cell.angle_beta   90.00
_cell.angle_gamma   90.00
#
_symmetry.space_group_name_H-M   'P 1'
#
loop_
_entity.id
_entity.type
_entity.pdbx_description
1 polymer ?
#
loop_
_entity_poly.entity_id
_entity_poly.type
_entity_poly.pdbx_seq_one_letter_code
_entity_poly.pdbx_strand_id
1 'polypeptide(L)'
;MSIKMNSSSFENPLLKYQNIKKKKKNFEKKMTRRDFLKLAGTTAVVMGGPKVFADYEKIASFLENTIKFFKEDNEEDIREIEKIEDIIQGEEKELAPEEQQEQEDYKNINEIFRMGLNEPIEINIKNSLITQEYWEKQHSENPKYVNSFKVAFKRMKKYEDSLRKIFREEGTPEKFMYLAIPESYWNWEKRPGKKAKGPYQFTKRTGRKFGLKINRKIDERFDPLKSGRACAKYLKYLYDKTGNWDIALAGYNGSLIWDYLREEKEDKSYEKFLAYIESRARKDKEEILENKFFSYYVRRKETVWRISNRFKVSMEELKKINNIGQNNKIKTGQKLKIPIKDKRAVEKIYTVKMSKYVENLNYPPKFNAIIKLINDGFVKH
;
A
#
# COMPACT_ATOMS: atom_id res chain seq x y z
N MET A 1 25.28 4.43 -52.51
CA MET A 1 26.15 4.33 -51.31
C MET A 1 25.26 4.05 -50.11
N SER A 2 25.10 2.79 -49.76
CA SER A 2 24.28 2.33 -48.63
C SER A 2 25.08 1.27 -47.90
N ILE A 3 25.63 1.59 -46.73
CA ILE A 3 26.19 0.58 -45.81
C ILE A 3 25.82 0.91 -44.37
N LYS A 4 24.86 0.11 -43.88
CA LYS A 4 24.75 -0.61 -42.60
C LYS A 4 25.01 0.14 -41.28
N MET A 5 23.99 0.17 -40.44
CA MET A 5 24.15 -0.06 -39.00
C MET A 5 23.58 -1.43 -38.61
N ASN A 6 24.42 -2.23 -37.97
CA ASN A 6 24.16 -3.55 -37.42
C ASN A 6 23.18 -3.50 -36.25
N SER A 7 22.09 -4.25 -36.36
CA SER A 7 21.26 -4.71 -35.26
C SER A 7 21.75 -6.07 -34.79
N SER A 8 22.44 -6.15 -33.64
CA SER A 8 22.75 -7.44 -33.00
C SER A 8 21.87 -7.68 -31.77
N SER A 9 20.89 -8.56 -31.99
CA SER A 9 20.28 -9.54 -31.08
C SER A 9 19.58 -9.07 -29.81
N PHE A 10 18.32 -8.65 -29.94
CA PHE A 10 17.28 -9.02 -28.98
C PHE A 10 16.56 -10.26 -29.52
N GLU A 11 16.62 -11.36 -28.76
CA GLU A 11 15.91 -12.60 -29.10
C GLU A 11 14.40 -12.36 -29.13
N ASN A 12 13.77 -12.81 -30.23
CA ASN A 12 12.33 -12.74 -30.46
C ASN A 12 11.56 -13.64 -29.46
N PRO A 13 10.58 -13.11 -28.70
CA PRO A 13 9.75 -13.87 -27.76
C PRO A 13 9.02 -15.09 -28.38
N LEU A 14 8.77 -15.10 -29.70
CA LEU A 14 8.19 -16.24 -30.41
C LEU A 14 9.12 -17.47 -30.45
N LEU A 15 10.45 -17.27 -30.47
CA LEU A 15 11.41 -18.38 -30.41
C LEU A 15 11.43 -19.04 -29.02
N LYS A 16 11.14 -18.30 -27.95
CA LYS A 16 11.03 -18.85 -26.60
C LYS A 16 9.79 -19.72 -26.44
N TYR A 17 8.69 -19.37 -27.13
CA TYR A 17 7.47 -20.15 -27.17
C TYR A 17 7.61 -21.45 -28.01
N GLN A 18 8.37 -21.41 -29.10
CA GLN A 18 8.70 -22.60 -29.89
C GLN A 18 9.71 -23.52 -29.17
N ASN A 19 10.61 -22.98 -28.35
CA ASN A 19 11.52 -23.77 -27.52
C ASN A 19 10.82 -24.47 -26.34
N ILE A 20 9.64 -24.00 -25.91
CA ILE A 20 8.78 -24.70 -24.94
C ILE A 20 8.17 -25.96 -25.56
N LYS A 21 7.91 -26.00 -26.89
CA LYS A 21 7.48 -27.23 -27.57
C LYS A 21 8.57 -28.31 -27.62
N LYS A 22 9.86 -27.94 -27.62
CA LYS A 22 10.99 -28.90 -27.66
C LYS A 22 11.37 -29.50 -26.30
N LYS A 23 10.90 -28.94 -25.18
CA LYS A 23 11.09 -29.52 -23.83
C LYS A 23 9.87 -30.30 -23.30
N LYS A 24 8.93 -30.67 -24.18
CA LYS A 24 7.93 -31.70 -23.90
C LYS A 24 8.48 -33.09 -24.25
N LYS A 25 9.34 -33.60 -23.38
CA LYS A 25 9.40 -35.05 -23.12
C LYS A 25 9.45 -35.17 -21.60
N ASN A 26 8.39 -35.75 -21.02
CA ASN A 26 8.24 -36.16 -19.62
C ASN A 26 7.38 -35.29 -18.67
N PHE A 27 6.27 -34.71 -19.13
CA PHE A 27 5.12 -34.47 -18.24
C PHE A 27 3.81 -34.61 -19.02
N GLU A 28 3.44 -35.86 -19.33
CA GLU A 28 2.07 -36.19 -19.70
C GLU A 28 1.25 -36.39 -18.43
N LYS A 29 0.53 -35.35 -18.02
CA LYS A 29 -0.72 -35.52 -17.29
C LYS A 29 -1.76 -34.69 -18.06
N LYS A 30 -2.70 -35.36 -18.74
CA LYS A 30 -3.80 -34.70 -19.45
C LYS A 30 -4.58 -33.87 -18.44
N MET A 31 -4.58 -32.55 -18.62
CA MET A 31 -5.38 -31.62 -17.83
C MET A 31 -6.85 -31.90 -18.10
N THR A 32 -7.66 -32.09 -17.05
CA THR A 32 -9.08 -32.40 -17.22
C THR A 32 -9.89 -31.12 -17.46
N ARG A 33 -11.08 -31.23 -18.09
CA ARG A 33 -12.00 -30.10 -18.34
C ARG A 33 -12.32 -29.33 -17.05
N ARG A 34 -12.40 -30.03 -15.92
CA ARG A 34 -12.62 -29.47 -14.57
C ARG A 34 -11.41 -28.69 -14.03
N ASP A 35 -10.19 -29.16 -14.30
CA ASP A 35 -8.97 -28.45 -13.91
C ASP A 35 -8.79 -27.17 -14.73
N PHE A 36 -9.18 -27.22 -16.01
CA PHE A 36 -9.14 -26.07 -16.91
C PHE A 36 -10.19 -25.01 -16.54
N LEU A 37 -11.44 -25.40 -16.25
CA LEU A 37 -12.49 -24.48 -15.81
C LEU A 37 -12.18 -23.85 -14.44
N LYS A 38 -11.57 -24.61 -13.53
CA LYS A 38 -11.02 -24.04 -12.29
C LYS A 38 -9.91 -23.05 -12.60
N LEU A 39 -9.01 -23.33 -13.54
CA LEU A 39 -7.93 -22.42 -13.90
C LEU A 39 -8.47 -21.14 -14.55
N ALA A 40 -9.45 -21.24 -15.45
CA ALA A 40 -10.10 -20.12 -16.12
C ALA A 40 -10.91 -19.27 -15.13
N GLY A 41 -11.72 -19.88 -14.26
CA GLY A 41 -12.43 -19.18 -13.19
C GLY A 41 -11.49 -18.54 -12.17
N THR A 42 -10.39 -19.21 -11.81
CA THR A 42 -9.37 -18.60 -10.94
C THR A 42 -8.65 -17.46 -11.65
N THR A 43 -8.44 -17.53 -12.97
CA THR A 43 -7.82 -16.47 -13.76
C THR A 43 -8.77 -15.27 -13.92
N ALA A 44 -10.06 -15.50 -14.14
CA ALA A 44 -11.09 -14.45 -14.17
C ALA A 44 -11.25 -13.78 -12.79
N VAL A 45 -11.20 -14.53 -11.70
CA VAL A 45 -11.24 -13.99 -10.32
C VAL A 45 -9.94 -13.25 -9.95
N VAL A 46 -8.78 -13.70 -10.44
CA VAL A 46 -7.48 -13.03 -10.24
C VAL A 46 -7.34 -11.78 -11.14
N MET A 47 -7.97 -11.76 -12.31
CA MET A 47 -8.00 -10.62 -13.23
C MET A 47 -9.14 -9.63 -12.94
N GLY A 48 -10.16 -10.02 -12.16
CA GLY A 48 -11.28 -9.20 -11.71
C GLY A 48 -10.92 -8.14 -10.63
N GLY A 49 -9.75 -7.52 -10.76
CA GLY A 49 -9.47 -6.23 -10.13
C GLY A 49 -9.89 -5.09 -11.07
N PRO A 50 -10.04 -3.83 -10.59
CA PRO A 50 -10.70 -2.72 -11.31
C PRO A 50 -9.98 -2.19 -12.58
N LYS A 51 -9.08 -2.96 -13.19
CA LYS A 51 -8.14 -2.50 -14.21
C LYS A 51 -8.12 -3.33 -15.50
N VAL A 52 -9.25 -3.95 -15.86
CA VAL A 52 -9.38 -4.65 -17.14
C VAL A 52 -10.64 -4.21 -17.89
N PHE A 53 -10.75 -2.90 -18.14
CA PHE A 53 -11.57 -2.42 -19.27
C PHE A 53 -10.72 -2.31 -20.55
N ALA A 54 -9.38 -2.33 -20.44
CA ALA A 54 -8.48 -2.10 -21.56
C ALA A 54 -8.18 -3.34 -22.43
N ASP A 55 -8.67 -4.53 -22.06
CA ASP A 55 -8.43 -5.77 -22.80
C ASP A 55 -9.68 -6.65 -22.92
N TYR A 56 -10.88 -6.03 -22.86
CA TYR A 56 -12.15 -6.72 -23.02
C TYR A 56 -12.23 -7.45 -24.37
N GLU A 57 -11.74 -6.84 -25.45
CA GLU A 57 -11.65 -7.47 -26.78
C GLU A 57 -10.74 -8.70 -26.80
N LYS A 58 -9.66 -8.73 -26.00
CA LYS A 58 -8.77 -9.90 -25.92
C LYS A 58 -9.37 -11.02 -25.09
N ILE A 59 -10.15 -10.68 -24.05
CA ILE A 59 -10.88 -11.66 -23.24
C ILE A 59 -12.05 -12.23 -24.05
N ALA A 60 -12.81 -11.39 -24.74
CA ALA A 60 -13.86 -11.79 -25.67
C ALA A 60 -13.30 -12.67 -26.79
N SER A 61 -12.20 -12.26 -27.43
CA SER A 61 -11.52 -13.06 -28.47
C SER A 61 -10.96 -14.39 -27.92
N PHE A 62 -10.46 -14.42 -26.68
CA PHE A 62 -10.03 -15.66 -26.04
C PHE A 62 -11.21 -16.61 -25.75
N LEU A 63 -12.34 -16.07 -25.28
CA LEU A 63 -13.55 -16.83 -25.00
C LEU A 63 -14.20 -17.32 -26.30
N GLU A 64 -14.33 -16.48 -27.32
CA GLU A 64 -14.84 -16.84 -28.65
C GLU A 64 -13.99 -17.93 -29.32
N ASN A 65 -12.67 -17.80 -29.29
CA ASN A 65 -11.77 -18.83 -29.83
C ASN A 65 -11.84 -20.14 -29.03
N THR A 66 -12.14 -20.06 -27.73
CA THR A 66 -12.34 -21.23 -26.86
C THR A 66 -13.67 -21.92 -27.17
N ILE A 67 -14.75 -21.17 -27.35
CA ILE A 67 -16.07 -21.68 -27.80
C ILE A 67 -15.94 -22.36 -29.17
N LYS A 68 -15.14 -21.77 -30.07
CA LYS A 68 -14.84 -22.34 -31.39
C LYS A 68 -14.03 -23.64 -31.34
N PHE A 69 -13.25 -23.87 -30.28
CA PHE A 69 -12.41 -25.05 -30.09
C PHE A 69 -13.19 -26.26 -29.53
N PHE A 70 -14.34 -26.03 -28.89
CA PHE A 70 -15.15 -27.08 -28.25
C PHE A 70 -16.46 -27.40 -28.95
N LYS A 71 -16.68 -26.92 -30.18
CA LYS A 71 -17.83 -27.35 -30.98
C LYS A 71 -17.67 -28.82 -31.34
N GLU A 72 -18.36 -29.69 -30.59
CA GLU A 72 -19.05 -30.89 -31.08
C GLU A 72 -19.97 -31.47 -29.98
N ASP A 73 -21.28 -31.45 -30.30
CA ASP A 73 -22.40 -32.30 -29.87
C ASP A 73 -22.68 -32.58 -28.38
N ASN A 74 -23.20 -31.59 -27.64
CA ASN A 74 -24.10 -31.88 -26.52
C ASN A 74 -25.05 -30.72 -26.19
N GLU A 75 -26.37 -30.98 -26.15
CA GLU A 75 -27.42 -29.96 -25.91
C GLU A 75 -27.32 -29.27 -24.53
N GLU A 76 -26.72 -29.94 -23.54
CA GLU A 76 -26.56 -29.41 -22.19
C GLU A 76 -25.47 -28.32 -22.12
N ASP A 77 -24.44 -28.43 -22.98
CA ASP A 77 -23.36 -27.45 -23.12
C ASP A 77 -23.83 -26.18 -23.86
N ILE A 78 -24.81 -26.29 -24.77
CA ILE A 78 -25.43 -25.14 -25.46
C ILE A 78 -26.20 -24.27 -24.45
N ARG A 79 -26.95 -24.87 -23.52
CA ARG A 79 -27.74 -24.12 -22.51
C ARG A 79 -26.86 -23.39 -21.49
N GLU A 80 -25.66 -23.91 -21.20
CA GLU A 80 -24.71 -23.24 -20.31
C GLU A 80 -24.00 -22.08 -21.02
N ILE A 81 -23.76 -22.20 -22.33
CA ILE A 81 -23.27 -21.11 -23.18
C ILE A 81 -24.34 -20.04 -23.38
N GLU A 82 -25.59 -20.42 -23.65
CA GLU A 82 -26.73 -19.49 -23.75
C GLU A 82 -26.96 -18.72 -22.44
N LYS A 83 -26.75 -19.35 -21.28
CA LYS A 83 -26.76 -18.63 -19.99
C LYS A 83 -25.63 -17.63 -19.85
N ILE A 84 -24.45 -17.92 -20.41
CA ILE A 84 -23.32 -16.99 -20.42
C ILE A 84 -23.58 -15.86 -21.43
N GLU A 85 -24.17 -16.16 -22.59
CA GLU A 85 -24.61 -15.18 -23.58
C GLU A 85 -25.75 -14.30 -23.03
N ASP A 86 -26.71 -14.84 -22.27
CA ASP A 86 -27.75 -14.08 -21.57
C ASP A 86 -27.18 -13.22 -20.43
N ILE A 87 -26.10 -13.65 -19.77
CA ILE A 87 -25.38 -12.81 -18.80
C ILE A 87 -24.64 -11.67 -19.52
N ILE A 88 -24.10 -11.93 -20.72
CA ILE A 88 -23.42 -10.93 -21.55
C ILE A 88 -24.43 -9.95 -22.19
N GLN A 89 -25.57 -10.44 -22.69
CA GLN A 89 -26.64 -9.65 -23.32
C GLN A 89 -27.56 -8.99 -22.27
N GLY A 90 -27.71 -9.56 -21.08
CA GLY A 90 -28.37 -8.93 -19.94
C GLY A 90 -27.62 -7.71 -19.39
N GLU A 91 -26.35 -7.53 -19.79
CA GLU A 91 -25.55 -6.32 -19.56
C GLU A 91 -25.51 -5.38 -20.78
N GLU A 92 -26.15 -5.72 -21.92
CA GLU A 92 -26.50 -4.74 -22.96
C GLU A 92 -27.72 -3.92 -22.51
N LYS A 93 -27.57 -3.14 -21.45
CA LYS A 93 -28.24 -1.84 -21.43
C LYS A 93 -27.46 -0.96 -22.38
N GLU A 94 -28.11 -0.58 -23.48
CA GLU A 94 -27.68 0.56 -24.31
C GLU A 94 -27.21 1.69 -23.39
N LEU A 95 -25.90 1.93 -23.41
CA LEU A 95 -25.31 3.09 -22.79
C LEU A 95 -25.93 4.30 -23.47
N ALA A 96 -26.77 5.03 -22.71
CA ALA A 96 -27.20 6.36 -23.09
C ALA A 96 -25.95 7.17 -23.48
N PRO A 97 -26.03 8.13 -24.43
CA PRO A 97 -24.89 8.89 -24.94
C PRO A 97 -24.10 9.72 -23.90
N GLU A 98 -24.33 9.54 -22.61
CA GLU A 98 -23.74 10.31 -21.50
C GLU A 98 -22.52 9.64 -20.84
N GLU A 99 -22.07 8.46 -21.28
CA GLU A 99 -20.80 7.87 -20.79
C GLU A 99 -19.63 8.02 -21.78
N GLN A 100 -19.51 9.20 -22.39
CA GLN A 100 -18.18 9.73 -22.69
C GLN A 100 -17.52 10.02 -21.35
N GLN A 101 -16.85 8.99 -20.79
CA GLN A 101 -16.13 9.04 -19.51
C GLN A 101 -15.44 10.40 -19.35
N GLU A 102 -15.99 11.23 -18.46
CA GLU A 102 -15.21 12.28 -17.83
C GLU A 102 -13.96 11.60 -17.28
N GLN A 103 -12.82 11.97 -17.84
CA GLN A 103 -11.51 11.59 -17.33
C GLN A 103 -11.34 12.34 -16.01
N GLU A 104 -12.04 11.89 -14.96
CA GLU A 104 -11.91 12.44 -13.62
C GLU A 104 -10.43 12.40 -13.25
N ASP A 105 -9.85 13.57 -13.04
CA ASP A 105 -8.46 13.81 -12.61
C ASP A 105 -8.29 13.31 -11.17
N TYR A 106 -8.39 12.00 -10.98
CA TYR A 106 -8.24 11.37 -9.69
C TYR A 106 -6.82 11.58 -9.19
N LYS A 107 -6.71 12.17 -8.00
CA LYS A 107 -5.43 12.53 -7.40
C LYS A 107 -4.92 11.43 -6.48
N ASN A 108 -3.60 11.32 -6.36
CA ASN A 108 -3.03 10.43 -5.37
C ASN A 108 -3.25 11.00 -3.95
N ILE A 109 -3.18 10.14 -2.94
CA ILE A 109 -3.42 10.49 -1.53
C ILE A 109 -2.53 11.67 -1.09
N ASN A 110 -1.28 11.77 -1.56
CA ASN A 110 -0.42 12.88 -1.17
C ASN A 110 -0.91 14.22 -1.75
N GLU A 111 -1.49 14.21 -2.95
CA GLU A 111 -2.07 15.39 -3.59
C GLU A 111 -3.36 15.82 -2.91
N ILE A 112 -4.26 14.89 -2.60
CA ILE A 112 -5.52 15.17 -1.88
C ILE A 112 -5.25 15.98 -0.60
N PHE A 113 -4.28 15.55 0.20
CA PHE A 113 -3.92 16.26 1.44
C PHE A 113 -3.04 17.50 1.23
N ARG A 114 -2.55 17.77 0.02
CA ARG A 114 -1.78 18.99 -0.34
C ARG A 114 -2.62 20.09 -0.96
N MET A 115 -3.75 19.74 -1.59
CA MET A 115 -4.70 20.68 -2.20
C MET A 115 -5.25 21.72 -1.22
N GLY A 116 -5.05 21.50 0.09
CA GLY A 116 -5.30 22.49 1.12
C GLY A 116 -6.76 22.54 1.52
N LEU A 117 -7.20 23.72 1.94
CA LEU A 117 -8.47 23.88 2.65
C LEU A 117 -9.68 24.07 1.74
N ASN A 118 -9.48 24.40 0.46
CA ASN A 118 -10.57 24.79 -0.43
C ASN A 118 -11.20 23.61 -1.16
N GLU A 119 -10.57 22.44 -1.11
CA GLU A 119 -10.91 21.29 -1.95
C GLU A 119 -11.52 20.16 -1.13
N PRO A 120 -12.54 19.45 -1.63
CA PRO A 120 -13.13 18.33 -0.92
C PRO A 120 -12.07 17.23 -0.66
N ILE A 121 -12.19 16.56 0.47
CA ILE A 121 -11.36 15.39 0.78
C ILE A 121 -12.17 14.16 0.39
N GLU A 122 -11.76 13.52 -0.69
CA GLU A 122 -12.36 12.27 -1.19
C GLU A 122 -11.32 11.16 -1.15
N ILE A 123 -11.65 10.03 -0.53
CA ILE A 123 -10.71 8.94 -0.33
C ILE A 123 -11.41 7.61 -0.59
N ASN A 124 -11.12 7.04 -1.76
CA ASN A 124 -11.66 5.76 -2.17
C ASN A 124 -10.56 4.84 -2.73
N ILE A 125 -10.97 3.67 -3.22
CA ILE A 125 -10.06 2.68 -3.80
C ILE A 125 -9.30 3.23 -5.01
N LYS A 126 -9.93 4.04 -5.86
CA LYS A 126 -9.27 4.66 -7.02
C LYS A 126 -8.10 5.54 -6.57
N ASN A 127 -8.27 6.37 -5.53
CA ASN A 127 -7.16 7.17 -4.98
C ASN A 127 -6.03 6.29 -4.43
N SER A 128 -6.34 5.15 -3.81
CA SER A 128 -5.35 4.18 -3.34
C SER A 128 -4.57 3.56 -4.51
N LEU A 129 -5.25 3.17 -5.59
CA LEU A 129 -4.63 2.61 -6.80
C LEU A 129 -3.72 3.62 -7.50
N ILE A 130 -4.15 4.88 -7.62
CA ILE A 130 -3.33 5.94 -8.23
C ILE A 130 -2.12 6.27 -7.35
N THR A 131 -2.27 6.16 -6.03
CA THR A 131 -1.13 6.25 -5.10
C THR A 131 -0.16 5.09 -5.29
N GLN A 132 -0.66 3.89 -5.60
CA GLN A 132 0.19 2.75 -5.93
C GLN A 132 0.97 3.02 -7.22
N GLU A 133 0.30 3.47 -8.29
CA GLU A 133 0.95 3.84 -9.56
C GLU A 133 2.01 4.93 -9.38
N TYR A 134 1.73 5.93 -8.55
CA TYR A 134 2.72 6.94 -8.19
C TYR A 134 3.98 6.30 -7.61
N TRP A 135 3.84 5.37 -6.66
CA TRP A 135 4.99 4.67 -6.08
C TRP A 135 5.67 3.70 -7.03
N GLU A 136 4.93 3.08 -7.95
CA GLU A 136 5.49 2.28 -9.03
C GLU A 136 6.43 3.16 -9.87
N LYS A 137 5.93 4.30 -10.40
CA LYS A 137 6.73 5.28 -11.14
C LYS A 137 7.94 5.76 -10.34
N GLN A 138 7.78 6.07 -9.06
CA GLN A 138 8.93 6.45 -8.23
C GLN A 138 9.99 5.33 -8.18
N HIS A 139 9.61 4.08 -7.99
CA HIS A 139 10.57 2.97 -7.85
C HIS A 139 11.04 2.36 -9.18
N SER A 140 10.42 2.73 -10.31
CA SER A 140 10.84 2.33 -11.67
C SER A 140 11.65 3.41 -12.41
N GLU A 141 11.36 4.70 -12.18
CA GLU A 141 11.90 5.80 -12.98
C GLU A 141 12.81 6.75 -12.19
N ASN A 142 12.47 7.08 -10.94
CA ASN A 142 13.26 8.05 -10.18
C ASN A 142 14.61 7.43 -9.74
N PRO A 143 15.77 7.92 -10.23
CA PRO A 143 17.06 7.24 -10.05
C PRO A 143 17.42 6.96 -8.59
N LYS A 144 17.05 7.86 -7.68
CA LYS A 144 17.31 7.70 -6.25
C LYS A 144 16.57 6.49 -5.66
N TYR A 145 15.29 6.35 -5.98
CA TYR A 145 14.44 5.27 -5.49
C TYR A 145 14.77 3.96 -6.19
N VAL A 146 14.97 3.98 -7.51
CA VAL A 146 15.41 2.83 -8.31
C VAL A 146 16.70 2.22 -7.75
N ASN A 147 17.73 3.05 -7.53
CA ASN A 147 19.01 2.58 -7.01
C ASN A 147 18.87 2.01 -5.60
N SER A 148 18.12 2.68 -4.72
CA SER A 148 17.87 2.23 -3.36
C SER A 148 17.13 0.88 -3.34
N PHE A 149 16.12 0.72 -4.19
CA PHE A 149 15.35 -0.51 -4.32
C PHE A 149 16.19 -1.67 -4.85
N LYS A 150 16.91 -1.49 -5.97
CA LYS A 150 17.78 -2.52 -6.55
C LYS A 150 18.85 -2.99 -5.56
N VAL A 151 19.49 -2.05 -4.86
CA VAL A 151 20.51 -2.36 -3.85
C VAL A 151 19.89 -3.11 -2.67
N ALA A 152 18.75 -2.64 -2.15
CA ALA A 152 18.04 -3.30 -1.06
C ALA A 152 17.66 -4.74 -1.44
N PHE A 153 17.02 -4.92 -2.59
CA PHE A 153 16.59 -6.23 -3.09
C PHE A 153 17.76 -7.19 -3.24
N LYS A 154 18.85 -6.78 -3.90
CA LYS A 154 20.07 -7.60 -4.05
C LYS A 154 20.65 -8.04 -2.70
N ARG A 155 20.63 -7.15 -1.69
CA ARG A 155 21.13 -7.46 -0.34
C ARG A 155 20.18 -8.36 0.44
N MET A 156 18.87 -8.26 0.19
CA MET A 156 17.83 -9.13 0.78
C MET A 156 17.94 -10.57 0.29
N LYS A 157 18.30 -10.78 -0.98
CA LYS A 157 18.42 -12.11 -1.60
C LYS A 157 19.20 -13.12 -0.75
N LYS A 158 20.28 -12.68 -0.08
CA LYS A 158 21.09 -13.55 0.81
C LYS A 158 20.28 -14.18 1.96
N TYR A 159 19.19 -13.55 2.37
CA TYR A 159 18.35 -13.97 3.49
C TYR A 159 17.00 -14.53 3.03
N GLU A 160 16.72 -14.55 1.73
CA GLU A 160 15.38 -14.78 1.18
C GLU A 160 14.79 -16.12 1.64
N ASP A 161 15.51 -17.23 1.50
CA ASP A 161 15.00 -18.55 1.87
C ASP A 161 14.70 -18.66 3.38
N SER A 162 15.58 -18.08 4.20
CA SER A 162 15.39 -18.03 5.65
C SER A 162 14.19 -17.15 6.03
N LEU A 163 14.01 -16.02 5.34
CA LEU A 163 12.85 -15.14 5.56
C LEU A 163 11.56 -15.80 5.09
N ARG A 164 11.52 -16.43 3.91
CA ARG A 164 10.35 -17.18 3.42
C ARG A 164 9.92 -18.24 4.44
N LYS A 165 10.88 -19.02 4.94
CA LYS A 165 10.65 -20.00 5.99
C LYS A 165 10.08 -19.36 7.25
N ILE A 166 10.69 -18.28 7.75
CA ILE A 166 10.22 -17.54 8.93
C ILE A 166 8.79 -17.03 8.74
N PHE A 167 8.48 -16.37 7.62
CA PHE A 167 7.16 -15.81 7.37
C PHE A 167 6.09 -16.90 7.28
N ARG A 168 6.41 -18.03 6.61
CA ARG A 168 5.55 -19.21 6.54
C ARG A 168 5.28 -19.82 7.93
N GLU A 169 6.31 -19.99 8.75
CA GLU A 169 6.19 -20.51 10.12
C GLU A 169 5.32 -19.63 11.01
N GLU A 170 5.37 -18.31 10.83
CA GLU A 170 4.56 -17.35 11.60
C GLU A 170 3.17 -17.09 10.97
N GLY A 171 2.78 -17.84 9.93
CA GLY A 171 1.48 -17.71 9.27
C GLY A 171 1.26 -16.36 8.55
N THR A 172 2.35 -15.69 8.16
CA THR A 172 2.32 -14.42 7.42
C THR A 172 2.72 -14.67 5.96
N PRO A 173 1.98 -14.17 4.95
CA PRO A 173 2.35 -14.36 3.55
C PRO A 173 3.78 -13.94 3.26
N GLU A 174 4.52 -14.77 2.54
CA GLU A 174 5.96 -14.60 2.30
C GLU A 174 6.31 -13.25 1.65
N LYS A 175 5.40 -12.69 0.84
CA LYS A 175 5.57 -11.36 0.21
C LYS A 175 5.89 -10.26 1.24
N PHE A 176 5.40 -10.37 2.47
CA PHE A 176 5.64 -9.37 3.51
C PHE A 176 7.09 -9.32 4.01
N MET A 177 7.94 -10.28 3.66
CA MET A 177 9.37 -10.16 3.93
C MET A 177 9.97 -8.92 3.25
N TYR A 178 9.42 -8.49 2.11
CA TYR A 178 9.82 -7.30 1.36
C TYR A 178 9.42 -5.99 2.01
N LEU A 179 8.67 -6.00 3.11
CA LEU A 179 8.25 -4.79 3.84
C LEU A 179 9.45 -3.96 4.36
N ALA A 180 10.62 -4.58 4.51
CA ALA A 180 11.84 -3.86 4.84
C ALA A 180 12.32 -2.87 3.75
N ILE A 181 11.85 -3.00 2.51
CA ILE A 181 12.14 -2.06 1.41
C ILE A 181 11.45 -0.71 1.66
N PRO A 182 10.10 -0.63 1.75
CA PRO A 182 9.43 0.64 2.01
C PRO A 182 9.77 1.25 3.38
N GLU A 183 10.21 0.44 4.35
CA GLU A 183 10.65 0.90 5.69
C GLU A 183 12.03 1.57 5.69
N SER A 184 13.02 0.91 5.09
CA SER A 184 14.42 1.34 5.26
C SER A 184 15.33 1.12 4.07
N TYR A 185 14.81 0.59 2.97
CA TYR A 185 15.60 0.03 1.87
C TYR A 185 16.60 -1.00 2.39
N TRP A 186 16.10 -1.91 3.24
CA TRP A 186 16.90 -2.97 3.85
C TRP A 186 18.15 -2.40 4.56
N ASN A 187 17.97 -1.36 5.37
CA ASN A 187 19.07 -0.80 6.14
C ASN A 187 19.22 -1.51 7.49
N TRP A 188 20.23 -2.38 7.58
CA TRP A 188 20.61 -3.08 8.80
C TRP A 188 21.72 -2.37 9.61
N GLU A 189 22.19 -1.20 9.15
CA GLU A 189 23.27 -0.47 9.83
C GLU A 189 22.76 0.45 10.95
N LYS A 190 23.61 0.61 11.97
CA LYS A 190 23.31 1.44 13.14
C LYS A 190 23.41 2.93 12.82
N ARG A 191 22.26 3.58 12.59
CA ARG A 191 22.18 5.05 12.51
C ARG A 191 21.85 5.68 13.86
N PRO A 192 22.67 6.61 14.38
CA PRO A 192 22.38 7.35 15.61
C PRO A 192 21.08 8.18 15.51
N GLY A 193 20.46 8.50 16.65
CA GLY A 193 19.37 9.48 16.73
C GLY A 193 17.95 9.00 16.37
N LYS A 194 17.77 7.91 15.61
CA LYS A 194 16.42 7.39 15.26
C LYS A 194 15.83 6.46 16.34
N LYS A 195 14.50 6.58 16.56
CA LYS A 195 13.74 5.71 17.48
C LYS A 195 13.56 4.29 16.91
N ALA A 196 13.08 4.24 15.67
CA ALA A 196 12.96 3.07 14.81
C ALA A 196 14.34 2.67 14.26
N LYS A 197 14.65 1.36 14.18
CA LYS A 197 15.96 0.86 13.74
C LYS A 197 15.86 -0.48 13.00
N GLY A 198 16.87 -0.76 12.18
CA GLY A 198 17.01 -2.01 11.44
C GLY A 198 16.15 -2.12 10.18
N PRO A 199 16.18 -3.27 9.49
CA PRO A 199 15.52 -3.44 8.19
C PRO A 199 14.01 -3.13 8.25
N TYR A 200 13.36 -3.58 9.32
CA TYR A 200 11.92 -3.43 9.55
C TYR A 200 11.56 -2.25 10.47
N GLN A 201 12.53 -1.35 10.76
CA GLN A 201 12.33 -0.09 11.51
C GLN A 201 11.60 -0.20 12.86
N PHE A 202 11.88 -1.24 13.63
CA PHE A 202 11.24 -1.40 14.94
C PHE A 202 11.63 -0.32 15.96
N THR A 203 10.63 0.21 16.67
CA THR A 203 10.88 0.91 17.93
C THR A 203 11.34 -0.07 19.01
N LYS A 204 12.02 0.40 20.07
CA LYS A 204 12.40 -0.48 21.20
C LYS A 204 11.18 -1.16 21.85
N ARG A 205 10.06 -0.44 21.95
CA ARG A 205 8.83 -0.96 22.58
C ARG A 205 8.22 -2.05 21.72
N THR A 206 8.00 -1.77 20.45
CA THR A 206 7.42 -2.73 19.49
C THR A 206 8.32 -3.94 19.30
N GLY A 207 9.63 -3.72 19.10
CA GLY A 207 10.59 -4.82 18.93
C GLY A 207 10.58 -5.80 20.10
N ARG A 208 10.60 -5.30 21.35
CA ARG A 208 10.49 -6.16 22.54
C ARG A 208 9.15 -6.88 22.62
N LYS A 209 8.04 -6.20 22.30
CA LYS A 209 6.70 -6.80 22.27
C LYS A 209 6.65 -8.03 21.35
N PHE A 210 7.40 -8.01 20.25
CA PHE A 210 7.45 -9.10 19.27
C PHE A 210 8.75 -9.92 19.34
N GLY A 211 9.38 -9.99 20.53
CA GLY A 211 10.41 -10.97 20.85
C GLY A 211 11.86 -10.56 20.61
N LEU A 212 12.14 -9.31 20.22
CA LEU A 212 13.52 -8.83 20.05
C LEU A 212 14.17 -8.50 21.39
N LYS A 213 15.35 -9.04 21.64
CA LYS A 213 16.22 -8.68 22.77
C LYS A 213 16.91 -7.35 22.47
N ILE A 214 16.58 -6.35 23.29
CA ILE A 214 17.12 -4.99 23.14
C ILE A 214 17.55 -4.48 24.52
N ASN A 215 18.86 -4.42 24.75
CA ASN A 215 19.50 -3.89 25.96
C ASN A 215 20.73 -3.04 25.57
N ARG A 216 21.64 -2.76 26.52
CA ARG A 216 22.83 -1.92 26.26
C ARG A 216 23.87 -2.62 25.37
N LYS A 217 23.96 -3.95 25.45
CA LYS A 217 24.95 -4.78 24.75
C LYS A 217 24.40 -5.36 23.43
N ILE A 218 23.11 -5.68 23.39
CA ILE A 218 22.45 -6.37 22.28
C ILE A 218 21.28 -5.52 21.76
N ASP A 219 21.17 -5.35 20.44
CA ASP A 219 20.03 -4.68 19.78
C ASP A 219 19.62 -5.50 18.54
N GLU A 220 18.81 -6.55 18.75
CA GLU A 220 18.41 -7.50 17.69
C GLU A 220 17.52 -6.90 16.59
N ARG A 221 17.18 -5.61 16.68
CA ARG A 221 16.55 -4.89 15.58
C ARG A 221 17.43 -4.86 14.33
N PHE A 222 18.74 -4.90 14.49
CA PHE A 222 19.69 -4.92 13.38
C PHE A 222 19.94 -6.31 12.79
N ASP A 223 19.51 -7.37 13.47
CA ASP A 223 19.62 -8.74 12.98
C ASP A 223 18.51 -8.99 11.94
N PRO A 224 18.83 -9.26 10.66
CA PRO A 224 17.82 -9.39 9.61
C PRO A 224 16.82 -10.52 9.83
N LEU A 225 17.27 -11.65 10.38
CA LEU A 225 16.40 -12.83 10.57
C LEU A 225 15.54 -12.68 11.81
N LYS A 226 16.11 -12.21 12.92
CA LYS A 226 15.34 -11.99 14.15
C LYS A 226 14.33 -10.86 13.97
N SER A 227 14.74 -9.74 13.35
CA SER A 227 13.81 -8.66 13.01
C SER A 227 12.79 -9.08 11.95
N GLY A 228 13.15 -9.97 11.02
CA GLY A 228 12.20 -10.60 10.09
C GLY A 228 11.13 -11.41 10.80
N ARG A 229 11.49 -12.25 11.78
CA ARG A 229 10.52 -13.00 12.58
C ARG A 229 9.62 -12.08 13.40
N ALA A 230 10.18 -11.03 14.00
CA ALA A 230 9.38 -10.02 14.70
C ALA A 230 8.41 -9.28 13.76
N CYS A 231 8.83 -9.00 12.51
CA CYS A 231 7.98 -8.42 11.47
C CYS A 231 6.80 -9.33 11.14
N ALA A 232 7.06 -10.60 10.84
CA ALA A 232 6.02 -11.58 10.57
C ALA A 232 5.01 -11.67 11.73
N LYS A 233 5.49 -11.84 12.97
CA LYS A 233 4.64 -11.83 14.18
C LYS A 233 3.79 -10.56 14.32
N TYR A 234 4.38 -9.40 14.05
CA TYR A 234 3.66 -8.14 14.18
C TYR A 234 2.56 -8.00 13.11
N LEU A 235 2.87 -8.30 11.84
CA LEU A 235 1.89 -8.26 10.76
C LEU A 235 0.78 -9.28 10.97
N LYS A 236 1.10 -10.51 11.41
CA LYS A 236 0.10 -11.51 11.77
C LYS A 236 -0.81 -11.00 12.89
N TYR A 237 -0.25 -10.45 13.95
CA TYR A 237 -1.03 -9.83 15.04
C TYR A 237 -1.96 -8.72 14.53
N LEU A 238 -1.51 -7.88 13.60
CA LEU A 238 -2.35 -6.82 13.02
C LEU A 238 -3.48 -7.42 12.17
N TYR A 239 -3.16 -8.38 11.32
CA TYR A 239 -4.13 -9.12 10.51
C TYR A 239 -5.17 -9.83 11.38
N ASP A 240 -4.78 -10.44 12.50
CA ASP A 240 -5.72 -11.11 13.41
C ASP A 240 -6.71 -10.13 14.08
N LYS A 241 -6.40 -8.82 14.09
CA LYS A 241 -7.31 -7.77 14.57
C LYS A 241 -8.18 -7.20 13.46
N THR A 242 -7.62 -7.07 12.26
CA THR A 242 -8.26 -6.38 11.15
C THR A 242 -8.99 -7.30 10.19
N GLY A 243 -8.58 -8.56 10.05
CA GLY A 243 -9.05 -9.48 9.01
C GLY A 243 -8.59 -9.13 7.58
N ASN A 244 -7.88 -8.01 7.42
CA ASN A 244 -7.51 -7.43 6.14
C ASN A 244 -6.03 -7.00 6.14
N TRP A 245 -5.29 -7.40 5.12
CA TRP A 245 -3.86 -7.16 5.00
C TRP A 245 -3.50 -5.70 4.70
N ASP A 246 -4.31 -4.96 3.94
CA ASP A 246 -4.07 -3.54 3.66
C ASP A 246 -4.30 -2.70 4.93
N ILE A 247 -5.33 -3.03 5.72
CA ILE A 247 -5.51 -2.42 7.05
C ILE A 247 -4.35 -2.81 7.98
N ALA A 248 -3.86 -4.05 7.91
CA ALA A 248 -2.69 -4.47 8.69
C ALA A 248 -1.42 -3.69 8.28
N LEU A 249 -1.20 -3.45 6.99
CA LEU A 249 -0.12 -2.60 6.49
C LEU A 249 -0.25 -1.16 6.99
N ALA A 250 -1.45 -0.58 6.93
CA ALA A 250 -1.72 0.74 7.49
C ALA A 250 -1.37 0.80 9.00
N GLY A 251 -1.71 -0.27 9.72
CA GLY A 251 -1.41 -0.42 11.15
C GLY A 251 0.04 -0.69 11.51
N TYR A 252 0.84 -1.16 10.55
CA TYR A 252 2.28 -1.32 10.74
C TYR A 252 2.96 0.06 10.88
N ASN A 253 2.56 1.00 10.01
CA ASN A 253 3.13 2.36 9.96
C ASN A 253 2.38 3.36 10.86
N GLY A 254 1.07 3.21 11.00
CA GLY A 254 0.19 4.18 11.67
C GLY A 254 -0.64 3.59 12.81
N SER A 255 -1.14 4.46 13.69
CA SER A 255 -1.94 4.06 14.85
C SER A 255 -3.45 4.20 14.67
N LEU A 256 -3.93 4.72 13.53
CA LEU A 256 -5.36 5.00 13.32
C LEU A 256 -6.20 3.73 13.27
N ILE A 257 -5.59 2.61 12.91
CA ILE A 257 -6.25 1.31 12.94
C ILE A 257 -6.86 1.00 14.32
N TRP A 258 -6.24 1.47 15.42
CA TRP A 258 -6.75 1.18 16.75
C TRP A 258 -7.96 2.01 17.09
N ASP A 259 -8.09 3.19 16.51
CA ASP A 259 -9.30 4.01 16.64
C ASP A 259 -10.41 3.40 15.78
N TYR A 260 -10.07 3.04 14.54
CA TYR A 260 -10.99 2.35 13.63
C TYR A 260 -11.58 1.08 14.27
N LEU A 261 -10.73 0.21 14.82
CA LEU A 261 -11.17 -1.02 15.48
C LEU A 261 -11.97 -0.82 16.78
N ARG A 262 -11.96 0.38 17.38
CA ARG A 262 -12.80 0.70 18.55
C ARG A 262 -14.18 1.19 18.14
N GLU A 263 -14.24 1.93 17.04
CA GLU A 263 -15.47 2.56 16.52
C GLU A 263 -16.24 1.59 15.62
N GLU A 264 -15.53 0.84 14.76
CA GLU A 264 -16.11 -0.11 13.80
C GLU A 264 -15.91 -1.56 14.28
N LYS A 265 -17.01 -2.20 14.66
CA LYS A 265 -17.00 -3.54 15.27
C LYS A 265 -17.19 -4.68 14.27
N GLU A 266 -17.88 -4.43 13.16
CA GLU A 266 -18.30 -5.45 12.20
C GLU A 266 -17.96 -5.03 10.76
N ASP A 267 -17.62 -6.02 9.93
CA ASP A 267 -17.19 -5.87 8.52
C ASP A 267 -16.04 -4.85 8.28
N LYS A 268 -14.81 -5.37 8.23
CA LYS A 268 -13.56 -4.61 8.20
C LYS A 268 -12.91 -4.62 6.81
N SER A 269 -13.70 -4.25 5.80
CA SER A 269 -13.17 -4.06 4.44
C SER A 269 -12.22 -2.86 4.36
N TYR A 270 -11.34 -2.86 3.36
CA TYR A 270 -10.40 -1.75 3.18
C TYR A 270 -11.14 -0.47 2.77
N GLU A 271 -12.20 -0.60 1.98
CA GLU A 271 -13.14 0.45 1.56
C GLU A 271 -13.73 1.17 2.79
N LYS A 272 -14.20 0.41 3.78
CA LYS A 272 -14.73 0.98 5.03
C LYS A 272 -13.65 1.70 5.83
N PHE A 273 -12.43 1.17 5.84
CA PHE A 273 -11.30 1.85 6.47
C PHE A 273 -10.95 3.18 5.78
N LEU A 274 -11.01 3.23 4.44
CA LEU A 274 -10.82 4.46 3.67
C LEU A 274 -11.92 5.49 3.98
N ALA A 275 -13.19 5.07 3.93
CA ALA A 275 -14.33 5.93 4.24
C ALA A 275 -14.29 6.47 5.68
N TYR A 276 -13.86 5.65 6.64
CA TYR A 276 -13.64 6.08 8.02
C TYR A 276 -12.55 7.16 8.12
N ILE A 277 -11.42 6.98 7.43
CA ILE A 277 -10.36 7.99 7.41
C ILE A 277 -10.85 9.28 6.73
N GLU A 278 -11.59 9.17 5.63
CA GLU A 278 -12.18 10.31 4.93
C GLU A 278 -13.08 11.13 5.86
N SER A 279 -14.05 10.48 6.51
CA SER A 279 -14.96 11.11 7.46
C SER A 279 -14.19 11.87 8.56
N ARG A 280 -13.18 11.23 9.15
CA ARG A 280 -12.34 11.87 10.17
C ARG A 280 -11.49 13.02 9.63
N ALA A 281 -10.99 12.91 8.40
CA ALA A 281 -10.23 13.96 7.76
C ALA A 281 -11.09 15.18 7.45
N ARG A 282 -12.32 14.97 6.97
CA ARG A 282 -13.33 16.03 6.74
C ARG A 282 -13.68 16.74 8.05
N LYS A 283 -14.01 15.99 9.10
CA LYS A 283 -14.27 16.55 10.43
C LYS A 283 -13.09 17.36 10.97
N ASP A 284 -11.88 16.82 10.87
CA ASP A 284 -10.68 17.54 11.29
C ASP A 284 -10.43 18.82 10.46
N LYS A 285 -10.77 18.81 9.16
CA LYS A 285 -10.69 19.97 8.28
C LYS A 285 -11.70 21.05 8.70
N GLU A 286 -12.95 20.67 8.93
CA GLU A 286 -14.02 21.57 9.43
C GLU A 286 -13.61 22.18 10.78
N GLU A 287 -13.16 21.35 11.74
CA GLU A 287 -12.67 21.83 13.04
C GLU A 287 -11.54 22.86 12.90
N ILE A 288 -10.68 22.73 11.89
CA ILE A 288 -9.57 23.66 11.65
C ILE A 288 -10.06 24.98 11.04
N LEU A 289 -11.12 24.94 10.22
CA LEU A 289 -11.70 26.11 9.58
C LEU A 289 -12.59 26.94 10.52
N GLU A 290 -13.33 26.28 11.40
CA GLU A 290 -14.32 26.93 12.26
C GLU A 290 -13.76 27.40 13.60
N ASN A 291 -12.75 26.70 14.15
CA ASN A 291 -12.28 26.98 15.49
C ASN A 291 -11.18 28.05 15.53
N LYS A 292 -11.25 28.92 16.55
CA LYS A 292 -10.14 29.83 16.91
C LYS A 292 -8.91 29.09 17.46
N PHE A 293 -9.06 27.82 17.85
CA PHE A 293 -8.01 27.00 18.43
C PHE A 293 -8.02 25.57 17.92
N PHE A 294 -6.83 25.04 17.68
CA PHE A 294 -6.59 23.64 17.39
C PHE A 294 -6.21 22.86 18.66
N SER A 295 -6.91 21.78 18.97
CA SER A 295 -6.59 20.92 20.11
C SER A 295 -5.43 19.98 19.82
N TYR A 296 -4.35 20.10 20.59
CA TYR A 296 -3.11 19.33 20.42
C TYR A 296 -2.71 18.54 21.68
N TYR A 297 -2.49 17.24 21.56
CA TYR A 297 -1.98 16.41 22.64
C TYR A 297 -0.44 16.34 22.60
N VAL A 298 0.20 16.77 23.69
CA VAL A 298 1.67 16.83 23.81
C VAL A 298 2.27 15.44 23.63
N ARG A 299 3.20 15.29 22.67
CA ARG A 299 3.89 14.03 22.41
C ARG A 299 5.10 13.88 23.33
N ARG A 300 5.60 12.63 23.45
CA ARG A 300 6.72 12.31 24.34
C ARG A 300 7.98 13.10 23.99
N LYS A 301 8.56 13.78 25.00
CA LYS A 301 9.75 14.66 24.90
C LYS A 301 9.55 15.94 24.07
N GLU A 302 8.31 16.39 23.90
CA GLU A 302 8.06 17.72 23.36
C GLU A 302 8.28 18.80 24.41
N THR A 303 8.59 19.99 23.92
CA THR A 303 8.72 21.22 24.69
C THR A 303 7.80 22.26 24.10
N VAL A 304 7.40 23.25 24.90
CA VAL A 304 6.59 24.39 24.45
C VAL A 304 7.23 25.03 23.20
N TRP A 305 8.56 25.20 23.20
CA TRP A 305 9.32 25.71 22.07
C TRP A 305 9.13 24.89 20.79
N ARG A 306 9.24 23.56 20.86
CA ARG A 306 9.08 22.69 19.68
C ARG A 306 7.66 22.73 19.14
N ILE A 307 6.67 22.84 20.01
CA ILE A 307 5.25 22.93 19.65
C ILE A 307 4.98 24.28 18.98
N SER A 308 5.39 25.37 19.61
CA SER A 308 5.31 26.73 19.06
C SER A 308 5.96 26.81 17.67
N ASN A 309 7.19 26.33 17.51
CA ASN A 309 7.88 26.31 16.22
C ASN A 309 7.20 25.41 15.17
N ARG A 310 6.61 24.28 15.59
CA ARG A 310 5.89 23.38 14.68
C ARG A 310 4.67 24.05 14.09
N PHE A 311 3.90 24.74 14.93
CA PHE A 311 2.64 25.38 14.54
C PHE A 311 2.78 26.85 14.13
N LYS A 312 4.00 27.39 14.18
CA LYS A 312 4.31 28.79 13.84
C LYS A 312 3.51 29.80 14.70
N VAL A 313 3.30 29.46 15.97
CA VAL A 313 2.63 30.31 16.95
C VAL A 313 3.63 30.88 17.96
N SER A 314 3.35 32.06 18.53
CA SER A 314 4.21 32.64 19.57
C SER A 314 4.27 31.71 20.79
N MET A 315 5.47 31.53 21.34
CA MET A 315 5.65 30.74 22.57
C MET A 315 4.92 31.39 23.75
N GLU A 316 4.99 32.72 23.87
CA GLU A 316 4.35 33.46 24.97
C GLU A 316 2.84 33.31 24.93
N GLU A 317 2.26 33.43 23.73
CA GLU A 317 0.84 33.26 23.53
C GLU A 317 0.39 31.83 23.80
N LEU A 318 1.13 30.84 23.26
CA LEU A 318 0.85 29.44 23.52
C LEU A 318 0.86 29.15 25.02
N LYS A 319 1.78 29.77 25.77
CA LYS A 319 1.82 29.66 27.23
C LYS A 319 0.63 30.31 27.90
N LYS A 320 0.30 31.55 27.51
CA LYS A 320 -0.81 32.33 28.07
C LYS A 320 -2.14 31.59 27.92
N ILE A 321 -2.46 31.11 26.71
CA ILE A 321 -3.72 30.40 26.42
C ILE A 321 -3.86 29.09 27.22
N ASN A 322 -2.72 28.44 27.52
CA ASN A 322 -2.69 27.11 28.13
C ASN A 322 -2.30 27.13 29.62
N ASN A 323 -2.25 28.30 30.24
CA ASN A 323 -1.83 28.49 31.63
C ASN A 323 -0.48 27.81 31.94
N ILE A 324 0.48 27.87 30.99
CA ILE A 324 1.81 27.29 31.16
C ILE A 324 2.70 28.31 31.86
N GLY A 325 3.15 27.96 33.07
CA GLY A 325 4.04 28.79 33.87
C GLY A 325 5.43 28.98 33.25
N GLN A 326 6.25 29.83 33.87
CA GLN A 326 7.54 30.25 33.31
C GLN A 326 8.59 29.13 33.18
N ASN A 327 8.45 28.06 33.95
CA ASN A 327 9.27 26.86 33.81
C ASN A 327 8.95 26.01 32.57
N ASN A 328 7.97 26.42 31.75
CA ASN A 328 7.57 25.77 30.50
C ASN A 328 7.21 24.28 30.67
N LYS A 329 6.76 23.87 31.86
CA LYS A 329 6.45 22.47 32.16
C LYS A 329 5.16 22.07 31.43
N ILE A 330 5.29 21.04 30.59
CA ILE A 330 4.17 20.35 29.94
C ILE A 330 4.33 18.84 30.11
N LYS A 331 3.22 18.12 30.24
CA LYS A 331 3.20 16.65 30.42
C LYS A 331 2.86 15.96 29.10
N THR A 332 3.45 14.79 28.85
CA THR A 332 3.03 13.95 27.71
C THR A 332 1.56 13.58 27.87
N GLY A 333 0.76 13.74 26.82
CA GLY A 333 -0.69 13.54 26.84
C GLY A 333 -1.50 14.75 27.29
N GLN A 334 -0.87 15.83 27.76
CA GLN A 334 -1.57 17.08 28.07
C GLN A 334 -2.21 17.66 26.79
N LYS A 335 -3.48 18.06 26.88
CA LYS A 335 -4.18 18.77 25.80
C LYS A 335 -3.82 20.26 25.86
N LEU A 336 -3.36 20.81 24.74
CA LEU A 336 -3.08 22.22 24.54
C LEU A 336 -4.01 22.80 23.46
N LYS A 337 -4.43 24.05 23.63
CA LYS A 337 -5.11 24.88 22.64
C LYS A 337 -4.04 25.67 21.86
N ILE A 338 -3.86 25.33 20.59
CA ILE A 338 -2.96 26.04 19.67
C ILE A 338 -3.77 27.12 18.96
N PRO A 339 -3.42 28.42 19.05
CA PRO A 339 -4.18 29.48 18.41
C PRO A 339 -4.11 29.41 16.88
N ILE A 340 -5.22 29.70 16.23
CA ILE A 340 -5.35 29.85 14.78
C ILE A 340 -5.54 31.34 14.49
N LYS A 341 -4.48 32.01 14.00
CA LYS A 341 -4.44 33.47 13.86
C LYS A 341 -4.56 33.97 12.44
N ASP A 342 -3.96 33.24 11.52
CA ASP A 342 -3.84 33.64 10.13
C ASP A 342 -3.89 32.40 9.23
N LYS A 343 -4.01 32.64 7.93
CA LYS A 343 -4.05 31.59 6.91
C LYS A 343 -2.84 30.64 6.99
N ARG A 344 -1.65 31.15 7.31
CA ARG A 344 -0.42 30.33 7.42
C ARG A 344 -0.49 29.35 8.59
N ALA A 345 -1.02 29.77 9.73
CA ALA A 345 -1.27 28.92 10.88
C ALA A 345 -2.29 27.83 10.55
N VAL A 346 -3.38 28.18 9.86
CA VAL A 346 -4.40 27.21 9.40
C VAL A 346 -3.76 26.16 8.49
N GLU A 347 -3.04 26.58 7.44
CA GLU A 347 -2.35 25.67 6.50
C GLU A 347 -1.35 24.76 7.21
N LYS A 348 -0.61 25.31 8.19
CA LYS A 348 0.37 24.53 8.95
C LYS A 348 -0.30 23.49 9.86
N ILE A 349 -1.38 23.88 10.53
CA ILE A 349 -2.17 22.99 11.38
C ILE A 349 -2.81 21.89 10.53
N TYR A 350 -3.41 22.25 9.40
CA TYR A 350 -3.94 21.33 8.41
C TYR A 350 -2.89 20.30 7.98
N THR A 351 -1.72 20.75 7.52
CA THR A 351 -0.61 19.87 7.14
C THR A 351 -0.21 18.91 8.27
N VAL A 352 -0.07 19.43 9.50
CA VAL A 352 0.31 18.60 10.67
C VAL A 352 -0.78 17.60 11.01
N LYS A 353 -2.06 17.97 10.91
CA LYS A 353 -3.19 17.12 11.23
C LYS A 353 -3.40 16.05 10.15
N MET A 354 -3.30 16.41 8.88
CA MET A 354 -3.47 15.51 7.74
C MET A 354 -2.34 14.51 7.59
N SER A 355 -1.12 14.84 8.04
CA SER A 355 0.01 13.91 7.96
C SER A 355 -0.25 12.56 8.66
N LYS A 356 -1.06 12.53 9.74
CA LYS A 356 -1.43 11.26 10.40
C LYS A 356 -2.28 10.36 9.48
N TYR A 357 -3.12 10.92 8.62
CA TYR A 357 -3.95 10.17 7.67
C TYR A 357 -3.11 9.66 6.51
N VAL A 358 -2.28 10.55 5.94
CA VAL A 358 -1.32 10.21 4.87
C VAL A 358 -0.45 9.03 5.30
N GLU A 359 0.08 9.03 6.53
CA GLU A 359 0.91 7.92 7.02
C GLU A 359 0.20 6.57 6.98
N ASN A 360 -1.11 6.50 7.23
CA ASN A 360 -1.87 5.25 7.20
C ASN A 360 -2.26 4.85 5.77
N LEU A 361 -2.71 5.82 4.97
CA LEU A 361 -3.25 5.61 3.63
C LEU A 361 -2.17 5.34 2.57
N ASN A 362 -0.99 5.92 2.74
CA ASN A 362 0.07 5.85 1.75
C ASN A 362 0.88 4.54 1.83
N TYR A 363 0.84 3.87 2.98
CA TYR A 363 1.72 2.74 3.25
C TYR A 363 1.30 1.44 2.53
N PRO A 364 0.01 1.03 2.53
CA PRO A 364 -0.45 -0.11 1.73
C PRO A 364 -0.13 0.01 0.22
N PRO A 365 -0.50 1.11 -0.49
CA PRO A 365 -0.20 1.22 -1.91
C PRO A 365 1.31 1.29 -2.19
N LYS A 366 2.11 1.91 -1.31
CA LYS A 366 3.57 1.89 -1.45
C LYS A 366 4.14 0.48 -1.39
N PHE A 367 3.66 -0.35 -0.47
CA PHE A 367 4.09 -1.74 -0.38
C PHE A 367 3.63 -2.56 -1.60
N ASN A 368 2.36 -2.42 -2.01
CA ASN A 368 1.80 -3.13 -3.16
C ASN A 368 2.54 -2.77 -4.47
N ALA A 369 2.95 -1.51 -4.65
CA ALA A 369 3.80 -1.07 -5.76
C ALA A 369 5.14 -1.82 -5.81
N ILE A 370 5.82 -1.98 -4.68
CA ILE A 370 7.08 -2.74 -4.59
C ILE A 370 6.85 -4.20 -4.97
N ILE A 371 5.80 -4.82 -4.44
CA ILE A 371 5.48 -6.22 -4.74
C ILE A 371 5.18 -6.41 -6.23
N LYS A 372 4.40 -5.50 -6.83
CA LYS A 372 4.12 -5.54 -8.26
C LYS A 372 5.40 -5.46 -9.08
N LEU A 373 6.30 -4.51 -8.79
CA LEU A 373 7.59 -4.40 -9.50
C LEU A 373 8.47 -5.65 -9.36
N ILE A 374 8.45 -6.32 -8.20
CA ILE A 374 9.16 -7.60 -8.02
C ILE A 374 8.54 -8.68 -8.91
N ASN A 375 7.21 -8.82 -8.90
CA ASN A 375 6.50 -9.81 -9.69
C ASN A 375 6.63 -9.58 -11.21
N ASP A 376 6.67 -8.31 -11.63
CA ASP A 376 6.87 -7.89 -13.02
C ASP A 376 8.34 -8.08 -13.48
N GLY A 377 9.24 -8.50 -12.59
CA GLY A 377 10.64 -8.78 -12.91
C GLY A 377 11.52 -7.54 -13.07
N PHE A 378 11.08 -6.38 -12.58
CA PHE A 378 11.89 -5.14 -12.60
C PHE A 378 13.24 -5.33 -11.88
N VAL A 379 13.21 -6.11 -10.81
CA VAL A 379 14.39 -6.65 -10.14
C VAL A 379 14.44 -8.16 -10.41
N LYS A 380 15.57 -8.64 -10.92
CA LYS A 380 15.73 -10.06 -11.26
C LYS A 380 16.00 -10.90 -10.01
N HIS A 381 15.28 -12.02 -9.90
CA HIS A 381 15.47 -13.03 -8.86
C HIS A 381 16.84 -13.71 -8.94
#